data_AF-J4UU87-F1
#
_entry.id   AF-J4UU87-F1
#
_cell.length_a   1.000
_cell.length_b   1.000
_cell.length_c   1.000
_cell.angle_alpha   90.00
_cell.angle_beta   90.00
_cell.angle_gamma   90.00
#
_symmetry.space_group_name_H-M   'P 1'
#
loop_
_entity.id
_entity.type
_entity.pdbx_description
1 polymer ?
#
loop_
_entity_poly.entity_id
_entity_poly.type
_entity_poly.pdbx_seq_one_letter_code
_entity_poly.pdbx_strand_id
1 'polypeptide(L)'
;MTSRAAEIASLLDVSSVFLFLITLVVFSIPVFIIFPPIPVERSDALGQTHSKIGIPEGESNLRDQYANTNDHAPRIHSLHIYPLKSCRGIELAEATLLPKGLEHDRVFCLAQLKTKSRTRPGAGAATTTTSAAADEPSASSTSSVQVDEYWETLTLRKIAHMANVKVDLWVPDASKHSRQLGPTTGDDGSGGGNSFMVVRFPWRSPGVKGIVESVAAKLSRGLSAAPEREFMLPMSFPSPDEVKARGYSQAEVTHFRSVIPALNMGSELPTELALYLGLEPQKLTLFRLDPAQRRQVFGSAPTLDVAGYQPEIDFQDAYPLHLLNLSSVRALESKIRRDADIDRLDCRRFRPNIIVSGLPEYDEDDWRSVQFKAASGQDADNSLFDVSCRTVRCKLPNVDPATGIRHKVEPDHALRHYREIDAGAPKKGCMGMQMCPLFPKDVVPPHLQSTIRVGMEVVVLKRGTHHAL
;
A
#
# COMPACT_ATOMS: atom_id res chain seq x y z
N MET A 1 -48.90 -17.09 -46.14
CA MET A 1 -47.86 -16.57 -45.21
C MET A 1 -47.12 -17.67 -44.43
N THR A 2 -47.60 -18.92 -44.42
CA THR A 2 -47.04 -20.02 -43.61
C THR A 2 -45.86 -20.79 -44.23
N SER A 3 -45.68 -20.81 -45.57
CA SER A 3 -44.59 -21.62 -46.17
C SER A 3 -43.20 -20.97 -46.08
N ARG A 4 -43.10 -19.64 -46.17
CA ARG A 4 -41.80 -18.93 -46.01
C ARG A 4 -41.22 -19.06 -44.60
N ALA A 5 -42.07 -19.11 -43.57
CA ALA A 5 -41.62 -19.27 -42.19
C ALA A 5 -41.06 -20.68 -41.93
N ALA A 6 -41.64 -21.71 -42.55
CA ALA A 6 -41.16 -23.09 -42.46
C ALA A 6 -39.83 -23.30 -43.23
N GLU A 7 -39.66 -22.67 -44.39
CA GLU A 7 -38.38 -22.65 -45.13
C GLU A 7 -37.26 -21.96 -44.32
N ILE A 8 -37.54 -20.81 -43.70
CA ILE A 8 -36.57 -20.10 -42.86
C ILE A 8 -36.21 -20.93 -41.61
N ALA A 9 -37.17 -21.65 -41.02
CA ALA A 9 -36.91 -22.54 -39.90
C ALA A 9 -36.03 -23.75 -40.30
N SER A 10 -36.15 -24.25 -41.52
CA SER A 10 -35.30 -25.35 -42.05
C SER A 10 -33.87 -24.91 -42.39
N LEU A 11 -33.66 -23.63 -42.71
CA LEU A 11 -32.33 -23.03 -42.90
C LEU A 11 -31.58 -22.81 -41.58
N LEU A 12 -32.31 -22.76 -40.47
CA LEU A 12 -31.79 -22.68 -39.10
C LEU A 12 -31.66 -24.08 -38.46
N ASP A 13 -31.28 -25.10 -39.24
CA ASP A 13 -30.88 -26.38 -38.67
C ASP A 13 -29.75 -26.17 -37.65
N VAL A 14 -29.79 -26.89 -36.53
CA VAL A 14 -28.84 -26.78 -35.42
C VAL A 14 -27.41 -26.95 -35.94
N SER A 15 -27.23 -27.84 -36.92
CA SER A 15 -25.96 -28.08 -37.60
C SER A 15 -25.45 -26.84 -38.36
N SER A 16 -26.33 -26.16 -39.09
CA SER A 16 -26.00 -24.95 -39.86
C SER A 16 -25.66 -23.77 -38.94
N VAL A 17 -26.42 -23.59 -37.85
CA VAL A 17 -26.14 -22.57 -36.84
C VAL A 17 -24.81 -22.86 -36.14
N PHE A 18 -24.56 -24.11 -35.77
CA PHE A 18 -23.31 -24.54 -35.15
C PHE A 18 -22.10 -24.34 -36.07
N LEU A 19 -22.22 -24.74 -37.35
CA LEU A 19 -21.19 -24.53 -38.36
C LEU A 19 -20.92 -23.04 -38.57
N PHE A 20 -21.97 -22.22 -38.66
CA PHE A 20 -21.83 -20.77 -38.80
C PHE A 20 -21.10 -20.16 -37.60
N LEU A 21 -21.46 -20.55 -36.37
CA LEU A 21 -20.79 -20.07 -35.15
C LEU A 21 -19.32 -20.50 -35.08
N ILE A 22 -19.01 -21.77 -35.41
CA ILE A 22 -17.62 -22.25 -35.48
C ILE A 22 -16.84 -21.48 -36.53
N THR A 23 -17.40 -21.30 -37.72
CA THR A 23 -16.74 -20.60 -38.82
C THR A 23 -16.46 -19.15 -38.41
N LEU A 24 -17.42 -18.48 -37.80
CA LEU A 24 -17.26 -17.13 -37.27
C LEU A 24 -16.14 -17.07 -36.22
N VAL A 25 -16.08 -18.03 -35.29
CA VAL A 25 -15.02 -18.11 -34.27
C VAL A 25 -13.65 -18.36 -34.93
N VAL A 26 -13.53 -19.36 -35.80
CA VAL A 26 -12.27 -19.75 -36.46
C VAL A 26 -11.71 -18.61 -37.31
N PHE A 27 -12.56 -17.89 -38.05
CA PHE A 27 -12.13 -16.73 -38.85
C PHE A 27 -11.87 -15.48 -38.01
N SER A 28 -12.48 -15.35 -36.83
CA SER A 28 -12.20 -14.24 -35.91
C SER A 28 -10.90 -14.42 -35.11
N ILE A 29 -10.45 -15.67 -34.89
CA ILE A 29 -9.22 -15.95 -34.13
C ILE A 29 -7.98 -15.25 -34.74
N PRO A 30 -7.68 -15.37 -36.06
CA PRO A 30 -6.55 -14.65 -36.66
C PRO A 30 -6.67 -13.13 -36.52
N VAL A 31 -7.89 -12.59 -36.64
CA VAL A 31 -8.14 -11.15 -36.45
C VAL A 31 -7.80 -10.72 -35.03
N PHE A 32 -8.17 -11.48 -34.01
CA PHE A 32 -7.82 -11.18 -32.62
C PHE A 32 -6.36 -11.48 -32.26
N ILE A 33 -5.65 -12.31 -33.03
CA ILE A 33 -4.20 -12.52 -32.88
C ILE A 33 -3.42 -11.33 -33.46
N ILE A 34 -3.85 -10.82 -34.62
CA ILE A 34 -3.17 -9.72 -35.32
C ILE A 34 -3.58 -8.35 -34.73
N PHE A 35 -4.86 -8.21 -34.40
CA PHE A 35 -5.47 -7.04 -33.77
C PHE A 35 -6.08 -7.47 -32.44
N PRO A 36 -5.25 -7.73 -31.41
CA PRO A 36 -5.76 -8.01 -30.09
C PRO A 36 -6.72 -6.88 -29.70
N PRO A 37 -7.93 -7.21 -29.20
CA PRO A 37 -8.91 -6.21 -28.78
C PRO A 37 -8.52 -5.64 -27.41
N ILE A 38 -7.21 -5.44 -27.21
CA ILE A 38 -6.59 -4.90 -26.01
C ILE A 38 -6.34 -3.43 -26.33
N PRO A 39 -7.04 -2.51 -25.68
CA PRO A 39 -6.73 -1.10 -25.86
C PRO A 39 -5.29 -0.87 -25.41
N VAL A 40 -4.49 -0.17 -26.22
CA VAL A 40 -3.15 0.27 -25.82
C VAL A 40 -3.32 1.20 -24.63
N GLU A 41 -2.70 0.85 -23.51
CA GLU A 41 -2.79 1.60 -22.27
C GLU A 41 -1.67 2.65 -22.22
N ARG A 42 -1.88 3.72 -21.45
CA ARG A 42 -0.83 4.76 -21.31
C ARG A 42 0.43 4.21 -20.66
N SER A 43 0.31 3.18 -19.82
CA SER A 43 1.46 2.54 -19.19
C SER A 43 2.31 1.73 -20.16
N ASP A 44 1.79 1.30 -21.32
CA ASP A 44 2.57 0.58 -22.33
C ASP A 44 3.73 1.43 -22.88
N ALA A 45 3.56 2.75 -22.90
CA ALA A 45 4.61 3.69 -23.29
C ALA A 45 5.80 3.68 -22.33
N LEU A 46 5.59 3.37 -21.04
CA LEU A 46 6.67 3.29 -20.04
C LEU A 46 7.67 2.19 -20.39
N GLY A 47 7.25 1.12 -21.05
CA GLY A 47 8.16 0.06 -21.49
C GLY A 47 9.29 0.55 -22.39
N GLN A 48 9.10 1.69 -23.08
CA GLN A 48 10.06 2.28 -24.02
C GLN A 48 11.12 3.16 -23.35
N THR A 49 10.88 3.68 -22.14
CA THR A 49 11.73 4.69 -21.47
C THR A 49 12.05 4.36 -20.01
N HIS A 50 11.28 3.46 -19.40
CA HIS A 50 11.35 3.12 -17.98
C HIS A 50 11.49 1.62 -17.78
N SER A 51 12.03 1.24 -16.63
CA SER A 51 12.05 -0.13 -16.17
C SER A 51 11.21 -0.27 -14.90
N LYS A 52 10.45 -1.35 -14.84
CA LYS A 52 9.65 -1.71 -13.68
C LYS A 52 10.59 -2.20 -12.58
N ILE A 53 10.50 -1.60 -11.40
CA ILE A 53 11.23 -2.07 -10.23
C ILE A 53 10.47 -3.20 -9.53
N GLY A 54 11.23 -4.02 -8.82
CA GLY A 54 10.73 -5.11 -8.02
C GLY A 54 10.83 -6.47 -8.69
N ILE A 55 10.73 -7.50 -7.86
CA ILE A 55 10.92 -8.89 -8.25
C ILE A 55 9.61 -9.42 -8.85
N PRO A 56 9.64 -10.09 -10.02
CA PRO A 56 8.47 -10.74 -10.59
C PRO A 56 7.85 -11.75 -9.62
N GLU A 57 6.52 -11.97 -9.68
CA GLU A 57 5.85 -12.92 -8.77
C GLU A 57 6.43 -14.34 -8.86
N GLY A 58 6.89 -14.75 -10.05
CA GLY A 58 7.54 -16.04 -10.28
C GLY A 58 8.94 -16.16 -9.66
N GLU A 59 9.56 -15.07 -9.23
CA GLU A 59 10.92 -15.04 -8.67
C GLU A 59 10.94 -14.57 -7.21
N SER A 60 9.77 -14.41 -6.60
CA SER A 60 9.63 -13.95 -5.21
C SER A 60 10.48 -14.78 -4.25
N ASN A 61 11.21 -14.09 -3.35
CA ASN A 61 11.96 -14.72 -2.27
C ASN A 61 11.03 -15.37 -1.25
N LEU A 62 9.74 -15.00 -1.21
CA LEU A 62 8.78 -15.55 -0.23
C LEU A 62 8.19 -16.93 -0.63
N ARG A 63 8.70 -17.55 -1.69
CA ARG A 63 8.25 -18.89 -2.12
C ARG A 63 8.56 -19.97 -1.10
N ASP A 64 9.64 -19.81 -0.33
CA ASP A 64 10.08 -20.71 0.74
C ASP A 64 9.76 -20.18 2.16
N GLN A 65 8.93 -19.13 2.28
CA GLN A 65 8.58 -18.53 3.58
C GLN A 65 8.02 -19.55 4.59
N TYR A 66 7.50 -20.67 4.09
CA TYR A 66 6.91 -21.77 4.85
C TYR A 66 7.87 -22.92 5.17
N ALA A 67 9.05 -22.98 4.53
CA ALA A 67 10.01 -24.07 4.70
C ALA A 67 10.80 -23.88 6.00
N ASN A 68 10.91 -24.92 6.84
CA ASN A 68 11.60 -24.81 8.13
C ASN A 68 13.13 -24.85 7.95
N THR A 69 13.70 -23.75 7.46
CA THR A 69 15.14 -23.62 7.19
C THR A 69 15.74 -22.59 8.15
N ASN A 70 16.13 -23.05 9.34
CA ASN A 70 17.04 -22.29 10.22
C ASN A 70 18.51 -22.69 9.98
N ASP A 71 18.76 -23.59 9.02
CA ASP A 71 20.10 -24.15 8.74
C ASP A 71 21.00 -23.22 7.92
N HIS A 72 20.62 -21.95 7.76
CA HIS A 72 21.40 -20.95 7.04
C HIS A 72 21.71 -19.74 7.91
N ALA A 73 22.81 -19.06 7.61
CA ALA A 73 23.23 -17.87 8.34
C ALA A 73 22.16 -16.76 8.32
N PRO A 74 21.99 -16.00 9.43
CA PRO A 74 21.06 -14.88 9.51
C PRO A 74 21.22 -13.90 8.34
N ARG A 75 20.13 -13.66 7.58
CA ARG A 75 20.17 -12.75 6.43
C ARG A 75 18.87 -11.99 6.22
N ILE A 76 18.93 -10.88 5.48
CA ILE A 76 17.77 -10.28 4.82
C ILE A 76 17.23 -11.29 3.82
N HIS A 77 16.01 -11.75 4.08
CA HIS A 77 15.31 -12.72 3.27
C HIS A 77 14.51 -12.06 2.15
N SER A 78 13.84 -10.94 2.44
CA SER A 78 13.05 -10.19 1.46
C SER A 78 12.91 -8.73 1.87
N LEU A 79 12.79 -7.84 0.87
CA LEU A 79 12.56 -6.40 1.04
C LEU A 79 11.24 -6.00 0.41
N HIS A 80 10.50 -5.09 1.05
CA HIS A 80 9.21 -4.63 0.56
C HIS A 80 8.97 -3.14 0.77
N ILE A 81 8.35 -2.51 -0.23
CA ILE A 81 7.80 -1.17 -0.14
C ILE A 81 6.31 -1.16 -0.43
N TYR A 82 5.62 -0.15 0.07
CA TYR A 82 4.18 0.07 -0.09
C TYR A 82 3.93 1.51 -0.54
N PRO A 83 4.22 1.89 -1.80
CA PRO A 83 4.14 3.28 -2.24
C PRO A 83 2.76 3.92 -2.02
N LEU A 84 1.71 3.13 -2.24
CA LEU A 84 0.35 3.46 -1.87
C LEU A 84 -0.05 2.72 -0.59
N LYS A 85 -0.33 3.46 0.47
CA LYS A 85 -0.72 2.91 1.78
C LYS A 85 -1.95 2.00 1.63
N SER A 86 -1.90 0.86 2.32
CA SER A 86 -2.95 -0.17 2.37
C SER A 86 -3.14 -0.98 1.10
N CYS A 87 -2.47 -0.62 0.00
CA CYS A 87 -2.47 -1.42 -1.23
C CYS A 87 -1.38 -2.51 -1.20
N ARG A 88 -1.32 -3.29 -2.28
CA ARG A 88 -0.34 -4.37 -2.45
C ARG A 88 1.08 -3.80 -2.42
N GLY A 89 1.98 -4.51 -1.75
CA GLY A 89 3.40 -4.15 -1.69
C GLY A 89 4.18 -4.65 -2.91
N ILE A 90 5.31 -4.01 -3.16
CA ILE A 90 6.29 -4.40 -4.17
C ILE A 90 7.44 -5.07 -3.43
N GLU A 91 7.81 -6.28 -3.85
CA GLU A 91 9.01 -6.96 -3.36
C GLU A 91 10.22 -6.46 -4.14
N LEU A 92 11.33 -6.17 -3.47
CA LEU A 92 12.53 -5.60 -4.05
C LEU A 92 13.75 -6.51 -3.84
N ALA A 93 14.67 -6.49 -4.80
CA ALA A 93 16.00 -7.10 -4.62
C ALA A 93 16.95 -6.18 -3.82
N GLU A 94 16.78 -4.87 -4.00
CA GLU A 94 17.54 -3.82 -3.32
C GLU A 94 16.68 -2.58 -3.14
N ALA A 95 17.03 -1.74 -2.15
CA ALA A 95 16.35 -0.49 -1.89
C ALA A 95 17.31 0.58 -1.37
N THR A 96 17.10 1.81 -1.81
CA THR A 96 17.72 3.00 -1.21
C THR A 96 17.10 3.25 0.16
N LEU A 97 17.96 3.43 1.15
CA LEU A 97 17.60 3.74 2.52
C LEU A 97 17.82 5.23 2.79
N LEU A 98 16.79 5.89 3.32
CA LEU A 98 16.75 7.32 3.63
C LEU A 98 16.37 7.54 5.10
N PRO A 99 16.54 8.75 5.66
CA PRO A 99 16.00 9.14 6.97
C PRO A 99 14.56 8.71 7.24
N LYS A 100 13.73 8.68 6.19
CA LYS A 100 12.32 8.30 6.21
C LYS A 100 12.02 6.81 6.06
N GLY A 101 13.06 5.97 5.99
CA GLY A 101 12.96 4.54 5.70
C GLY A 101 13.30 4.25 4.24
N LEU A 102 12.63 3.27 3.63
CA LEU A 102 12.89 2.93 2.23
C LEU A 102 12.37 4.01 1.28
N GLU A 103 13.12 4.25 0.22
CA GLU A 103 12.69 5.12 -0.87
C GLU A 103 11.34 4.67 -1.43
N HIS A 104 10.51 5.64 -1.79
CA HIS A 104 9.14 5.45 -2.28
C HIS A 104 8.14 4.75 -1.34
N ASP A 105 8.52 4.37 -0.11
CA ASP A 105 7.58 3.73 0.81
C ASP A 105 6.54 4.72 1.38
N ARG A 106 5.25 4.35 1.26
CA ARG A 106 4.07 5.04 1.83
C ARG A 106 4.00 6.55 1.54
N VAL A 107 4.39 6.96 0.34
CA VAL A 107 4.34 8.35 -0.12
C VAL A 107 2.89 8.82 -0.40
N PHE A 108 2.00 7.87 -0.71
CA PHE A 108 0.59 8.14 -0.99
C PHE A 108 -0.35 7.43 -0.01
N CYS A 109 -1.54 7.99 0.21
CA CYS A 109 -2.64 7.28 0.83
C CYS A 109 -3.99 7.60 0.17
N LEU A 110 -4.90 6.62 0.15
CA LEU A 110 -6.31 6.87 -0.18
C LEU A 110 -7.06 7.32 1.07
N ALA A 111 -8.01 8.22 0.91
CA ALA A 111 -8.84 8.73 2.00
C ALA A 111 -10.33 8.77 1.61
N GLN A 112 -11.19 8.67 2.61
CA GLN A 112 -12.63 8.76 2.48
C GLN A 112 -13.17 10.03 3.11
N LEU A 113 -14.07 10.73 2.42
CA LEU A 113 -14.80 11.86 2.99
C LEU A 113 -15.84 11.35 3.98
N LYS A 114 -15.82 11.89 5.19
CA LYS A 114 -16.76 11.54 6.26
C LYS A 114 -17.39 12.79 6.84
N THR A 115 -18.58 12.61 7.40
CA THR A 115 -19.31 13.66 8.10
C THR A 115 -19.30 13.39 9.59
N LYS A 116 -19.22 14.45 10.40
CA LYS A 116 -19.39 14.39 11.85
C LYS A 116 -20.49 15.37 12.24
N SER A 117 -21.55 14.85 12.81
CA SER A 117 -22.60 15.67 13.41
C SER A 117 -22.13 16.18 14.77
N ARG A 118 -22.16 17.51 14.97
CA ARG A 118 -21.99 18.15 16.28
C ARG A 118 -23.30 18.85 16.66
N THR A 119 -23.88 18.41 17.77
CA THR A 119 -24.90 19.18 18.48
C THR A 119 -24.20 20.21 19.36
N ARG A 120 -24.34 21.50 19.02
CA ARG A 120 -24.01 22.58 19.95
C ARG A 120 -25.20 22.76 20.90
N PRO A 121 -24.98 22.88 22.22
CA PRO A 121 -26.01 23.47 23.07
C PRO A 121 -26.34 24.84 22.50
N GLY A 122 -27.63 25.14 22.29
CA GLY A 122 -28.07 26.44 21.82
C GLY A 122 -27.45 27.53 22.70
N ALA A 123 -26.99 28.62 22.08
CA ALA A 123 -26.47 29.78 22.80
C ALA A 123 -27.58 30.32 23.71
N GLY A 124 -27.59 29.88 24.98
CA GLY A 124 -28.36 30.52 26.03
C GLY A 124 -27.82 31.94 26.14
N ALA A 125 -28.68 32.90 25.85
CA ALA A 125 -28.38 34.32 25.97
C ALA A 125 -27.68 34.61 27.31
N ALA A 126 -26.62 35.40 27.26
CA ALA A 126 -25.98 35.92 28.46
C ALA A 126 -27.04 36.62 29.32
N THR A 127 -27.28 36.09 30.52
CA THR A 127 -28.18 36.64 31.52
C THR A 127 -27.66 38.00 31.96
N THR A 128 -28.29 39.08 31.48
CA THR A 128 -28.24 40.39 32.14
C THR A 128 -29.52 40.54 32.96
N THR A 129 -29.37 40.60 34.27
CA THR A 129 -30.40 40.87 35.28
C THR A 129 -31.15 42.19 35.02
N THR A 130 -32.48 42.13 34.88
CA THR A 130 -33.44 42.98 35.61
C THR A 130 -34.88 42.48 35.47
N SER A 131 -35.64 42.67 36.55
CA SER A 131 -37.00 42.20 36.83
C SER A 131 -38.11 42.81 35.96
N ALA A 132 -39.10 41.99 35.55
CA ALA A 132 -40.53 42.09 35.92
C ALA A 132 -41.48 41.54 34.82
N ALA A 133 -42.40 40.67 35.28
CA ALA A 133 -43.75 40.38 34.80
C ALA A 133 -44.02 39.64 33.44
N ALA A 134 -44.81 38.56 33.63
CA ALA A 134 -45.89 38.01 32.79
C ALA A 134 -45.60 37.05 31.61
N ASP A 135 -46.22 35.87 31.75
CA ASP A 135 -46.64 34.82 30.81
C ASP A 135 -46.51 35.07 29.29
N GLU A 136 -45.82 34.14 28.59
CA GLU A 136 -46.06 33.67 27.22
C GLU A 136 -45.36 32.29 27.04
N PRO A 137 -45.84 31.39 26.15
CA PRO A 137 -45.47 29.97 26.16
C PRO A 137 -44.10 29.69 25.51
N SER A 138 -43.48 28.62 26.01
CA SER A 138 -42.12 28.14 25.75
C SER A 138 -41.70 28.12 24.28
N ALA A 139 -40.71 28.94 23.94
CA ALA A 139 -39.94 28.83 22.70
C ALA A 139 -39.23 27.47 22.64
N SER A 140 -39.50 26.71 21.57
CA SER A 140 -38.77 25.49 21.23
C SER A 140 -37.28 25.81 21.06
N SER A 141 -36.43 25.24 21.90
CA SER A 141 -34.99 25.32 21.75
C SER A 141 -34.56 24.51 20.52
N THR A 142 -34.52 25.15 19.37
CA THR A 142 -34.06 24.54 18.12
C THR A 142 -32.55 24.33 18.21
N SER A 143 -32.12 23.14 18.61
CA SER A 143 -30.72 22.74 18.49
C SER A 143 -30.37 22.63 16.99
N SER A 144 -29.52 23.52 16.48
CA SER A 144 -28.98 23.39 15.12
C SER A 144 -27.91 22.30 15.11
N VAL A 145 -28.13 21.28 14.27
CA VAL A 145 -27.15 20.23 14.01
C VAL A 145 -26.20 20.74 12.93
N GLN A 146 -24.93 20.97 13.29
CA GLN A 146 -23.89 21.30 12.32
C GLN A 146 -23.20 20.01 11.85
N VAL A 147 -23.03 19.86 10.54
CA VAL A 147 -22.35 18.71 9.94
C VAL A 147 -21.01 19.18 9.41
N ASP A 148 -19.93 18.72 10.04
CA ASP A 148 -18.57 19.01 9.60
C ASP A 148 -18.05 17.85 8.73
N GLU A 149 -17.51 18.16 7.56
CA GLU A 149 -16.87 17.16 6.69
C GLU A 149 -15.37 17.07 6.97
N TYR A 150 -14.81 15.87 6.92
CA TYR A 150 -13.38 15.64 7.08
C TYR A 150 -12.90 14.43 6.29
N TRP A 151 -11.66 14.48 5.81
CA TRP A 151 -11.02 13.33 5.16
C TRP A 151 -10.43 12.39 6.19
N GLU A 152 -10.66 11.10 6.02
CA GLU A 152 -10.10 10.05 6.88
C GLU A 152 -9.34 9.02 6.05
N THR A 153 -8.09 8.74 6.42
CA THR A 153 -7.26 7.75 5.71
C THR A 153 -7.94 6.37 5.68
N LEU A 154 -7.94 5.74 4.51
CA LEU A 154 -8.39 4.37 4.30
C LEU A 154 -7.31 3.36 4.72
N THR A 155 -7.78 2.31 5.40
CA THR A 155 -6.92 1.24 5.91
C THR A 155 -7.51 -0.11 5.56
N LEU A 156 -6.67 -1.14 5.48
CA LEU A 156 -7.11 -2.53 5.29
C LEU A 156 -8.12 -3.00 6.34
N ARG A 157 -8.13 -2.38 7.54
CA ARG A 157 -9.14 -2.68 8.58
C ARG A 157 -10.55 -2.26 8.17
N LYS A 158 -10.67 -1.21 7.36
CA LYS A 158 -11.94 -0.64 6.88
C LYS A 158 -12.34 -1.25 5.54
N ILE A 159 -11.41 -1.30 4.59
CA ILE A 159 -11.64 -1.81 3.24
C ILE A 159 -10.54 -2.80 2.90
N ALA A 160 -10.84 -4.08 3.06
CA ALA A 160 -9.86 -5.16 2.89
C ALA A 160 -9.49 -5.38 1.41
N HIS A 161 -10.40 -5.09 0.48
CA HIS A 161 -10.17 -5.18 -0.97
C HIS A 161 -9.06 -4.26 -1.49
N MET A 162 -8.62 -3.26 -0.72
CA MET A 162 -7.42 -2.49 -1.09
C MET A 162 -6.19 -3.39 -1.23
N ALA A 163 -6.12 -4.54 -0.56
CA ALA A 163 -5.04 -5.50 -0.70
C ALA A 163 -4.88 -6.04 -2.13
N ASN A 164 -5.97 -6.07 -2.91
CA ASN A 164 -5.97 -6.52 -4.30
C ASN A 164 -5.68 -5.41 -5.32
N VAL A 165 -5.54 -4.16 -4.86
CA VAL A 165 -5.07 -3.06 -5.70
C VAL A 165 -3.57 -3.22 -5.87
N LYS A 166 -3.17 -3.61 -7.08
CA LYS A 166 -1.77 -3.81 -7.49
C LYS A 166 -1.09 -2.47 -7.71
N VAL A 167 0.17 -2.40 -7.35
CA VAL A 167 1.01 -1.21 -7.49
C VAL A 167 2.30 -1.64 -8.15
N ASP A 168 2.62 -1.02 -9.27
CA ASP A 168 3.89 -1.15 -9.96
C ASP A 168 4.59 0.20 -9.95
N LEU A 169 5.91 0.20 -9.80
CA LEU A 169 6.72 1.40 -9.85
C LEU A 169 7.69 1.31 -11.02
N TRP A 170 7.73 2.36 -11.83
CA TRP A 170 8.53 2.47 -13.04
C TRP A 170 9.50 3.64 -12.90
N VAL A 171 10.79 3.34 -13.03
CA VAL A 171 11.87 4.33 -12.92
C VAL A 171 12.52 4.53 -14.29
N PRO A 172 13.00 5.75 -14.62
CA PRO A 172 13.70 6.00 -15.87
C PRO A 172 14.87 5.03 -16.05
N ASP A 173 14.99 4.47 -17.25
CA ASP A 173 16.05 3.52 -17.57
C ASP A 173 16.98 4.14 -18.62
N ALA A 174 18.20 4.50 -18.20
CA ALA A 174 19.18 5.12 -19.08
C ALA A 174 19.60 4.21 -20.25
N SER A 175 19.42 2.89 -20.13
CA SER A 175 19.70 1.94 -21.22
C SER A 175 18.61 1.93 -22.30
N LYS A 176 17.41 2.46 -21.99
CA LYS A 176 16.28 2.53 -22.91
C LYS A 176 16.24 3.89 -23.59
N HIS A 177 16.51 3.90 -24.89
CA HIS A 177 16.42 5.11 -25.70
C HIS A 177 15.19 5.05 -26.60
N SER A 178 14.20 5.90 -26.34
CA SER A 178 13.13 6.14 -27.31
C SER A 178 13.60 7.18 -28.34
N ARG A 179 13.65 6.77 -29.61
CA ARG A 179 13.99 7.67 -30.74
C ARG A 179 12.98 8.82 -30.91
N GLN A 180 11.77 8.69 -30.36
CA GLN A 180 10.71 9.69 -30.47
C GLN A 180 10.63 10.65 -29.28
N LEU A 181 11.09 10.23 -28.09
CA LEU A 181 10.93 11.00 -26.84
C LEU A 181 12.22 11.68 -26.35
N GLY A 182 13.37 11.42 -26.97
CA GLY A 182 14.66 11.99 -26.57
C GLY A 182 15.23 11.36 -25.28
N PRO A 183 16.39 11.84 -24.79
CA PRO A 183 16.96 11.37 -23.53
C PRO A 183 16.08 11.83 -22.36
N THR A 184 15.62 10.89 -21.54
CA THR A 184 15.06 11.20 -20.21
C THR A 184 16.22 11.60 -19.31
N THR A 185 16.53 12.91 -19.24
CA THR A 185 17.51 13.41 -18.28
C THR A 185 17.01 13.10 -16.87
N GLY A 186 17.73 12.22 -16.20
CA GLY A 186 17.53 11.93 -14.79
C GLY A 186 17.93 13.14 -13.96
N ASP A 187 17.13 13.35 -12.92
CA ASP A 187 17.47 14.04 -11.69
C ASP A 187 17.58 15.58 -11.76
N ASP A 188 16.49 16.25 -11.38
CA ASP A 188 16.43 17.66 -11.00
C ASP A 188 16.68 17.88 -9.49
N GLY A 189 17.20 16.86 -8.78
CA GLY A 189 17.46 16.94 -7.35
C GLY A 189 16.19 16.90 -6.47
N SER A 190 15.02 16.60 -7.06
CA SER A 190 13.74 16.53 -6.34
C SER A 190 13.41 15.13 -5.74
N GLY A 191 14.34 14.18 -5.80
CA GLY A 191 14.20 12.86 -5.16
C GLY A 191 13.09 11.98 -5.73
N GLY A 192 12.71 12.22 -6.99
CA GLY A 192 11.65 11.45 -7.67
C GLY A 192 11.64 11.63 -9.18
N GLY A 193 12.80 11.82 -9.82
CA GLY A 193 12.93 12.12 -11.24
C GLY A 193 12.06 11.21 -12.10
N ASN A 194 11.24 11.78 -12.99
CA ASN A 194 10.39 11.14 -14.03
C ASN A 194 9.85 9.73 -13.72
N SER A 195 9.60 9.37 -12.46
CA SER A 195 9.19 8.01 -12.08
C SER A 195 7.68 7.95 -11.97
N PHE A 196 7.09 6.81 -12.34
CA PHE A 196 5.64 6.64 -12.40
C PHE A 196 5.19 5.42 -11.63
N MET A 197 4.15 5.60 -10.84
CA MET A 197 3.43 4.51 -10.21
C MET A 197 2.21 4.16 -11.06
N VAL A 198 2.10 2.89 -11.45
CA VAL A 198 0.92 2.36 -12.14
C VAL A 198 0.11 1.55 -11.14
N VAL A 199 -1.13 1.95 -10.94
CA VAL A 199 -2.05 1.32 -9.99
C VAL A 199 -3.11 0.57 -10.76
N ARG A 200 -3.29 -0.73 -10.48
CA ARG A 200 -4.26 -1.60 -11.17
C ARG A 200 -5.21 -2.25 -10.19
N PHE A 201 -6.47 -2.39 -10.57
CA PHE A 201 -7.47 -3.06 -9.76
C PHE A 201 -8.45 -3.87 -10.64
N PRO A 202 -8.98 -4.99 -10.13
CA PRO A 202 -9.98 -5.77 -10.85
C PRO A 202 -11.22 -4.92 -11.16
N TRP A 203 -11.59 -4.82 -12.43
CA TRP A 203 -12.76 -4.07 -12.84
C TRP A 203 -13.33 -4.63 -14.15
N ARG A 204 -14.65 -4.71 -14.22
CA ARG A 204 -15.38 -5.12 -15.42
C ARG A 204 -16.44 -4.08 -15.74
N SER A 205 -16.36 -3.49 -16.93
CA SER A 205 -17.37 -2.53 -17.39
C SER A 205 -18.76 -3.20 -17.50
N PRO A 206 -19.86 -2.46 -17.28
CA PRO A 206 -21.20 -3.00 -17.51
C PRO A 206 -21.46 -3.30 -18.99
N GLY A 207 -22.37 -4.24 -19.26
CA GLY A 207 -22.84 -4.58 -20.61
C GLY A 207 -21.84 -5.40 -21.45
N VAL A 208 -22.00 -5.31 -22.78
CA VAL A 208 -21.21 -6.08 -23.77
C VAL A 208 -19.73 -5.78 -23.67
N LYS A 209 -19.37 -4.51 -23.38
CA LYS A 209 -17.97 -4.09 -23.19
C LYS A 209 -17.26 -4.95 -22.14
N GLY A 210 -17.89 -5.20 -21.00
CA GLY A 210 -17.28 -6.05 -19.96
C GLY A 210 -17.14 -7.52 -20.35
N ILE A 211 -17.94 -8.03 -21.28
CA ILE A 211 -17.78 -9.38 -21.83
C ILE A 211 -16.51 -9.41 -22.69
N VAL A 212 -16.35 -8.42 -23.58
CA VAL A 212 -15.15 -8.29 -24.42
C VAL A 212 -13.89 -8.13 -23.58
N GLU A 213 -13.91 -7.26 -22.57
CA GLU A 213 -12.79 -7.08 -21.62
C GLU A 213 -12.40 -8.40 -20.93
N SER A 214 -13.40 -9.21 -20.54
CA SER A 214 -13.16 -10.51 -19.90
C SER A 214 -12.53 -11.53 -20.86
N VAL A 215 -12.96 -11.55 -22.12
CA VAL A 215 -12.39 -12.42 -23.15
C VAL A 215 -10.96 -11.98 -23.48
N ALA A 216 -10.74 -10.67 -23.66
CA ALA A 216 -9.43 -10.10 -23.93
C ALA A 216 -8.43 -10.39 -22.79
N ALA A 217 -8.86 -10.25 -21.53
CA ALA A 217 -8.03 -10.58 -20.37
C ALA A 217 -7.63 -12.06 -20.38
N LYS A 218 -8.56 -12.97 -20.68
CA LYS A 218 -8.28 -14.41 -20.72
C LYS A 218 -7.35 -14.83 -21.84
N LEU A 219 -7.50 -14.21 -23.02
CA LEU A 219 -6.63 -14.49 -24.18
C LEU A 219 -5.21 -13.97 -23.97
N SER A 220 -5.06 -12.81 -23.31
CA SER A 220 -3.74 -12.17 -23.11
C SER A 220 -2.97 -12.67 -21.88
N ARG A 221 -3.67 -12.92 -20.76
CA ARG A 221 -3.06 -13.24 -19.46
C ARG A 221 -3.42 -14.63 -18.92
N GLY A 222 -4.10 -15.45 -19.72
CA GLY A 222 -4.48 -16.81 -19.36
C GLY A 222 -5.89 -16.94 -18.76
N LEU A 223 -6.40 -18.17 -18.67
CA LEU A 223 -7.81 -18.47 -18.39
C LEU A 223 -8.34 -17.95 -17.03
N SER A 224 -7.46 -17.76 -16.05
CA SER A 224 -7.80 -17.22 -14.73
C SER A 224 -7.80 -15.68 -14.67
N ALA A 225 -7.37 -15.01 -15.73
CA ALA A 225 -7.25 -13.55 -15.75
C ALA A 225 -8.62 -12.87 -15.71
N ALA A 226 -8.72 -11.89 -14.82
CA ALA A 226 -9.84 -10.95 -14.77
C ALA A 226 -9.50 -9.67 -15.54
N PRO A 227 -10.50 -8.95 -16.05
CA PRO A 227 -10.30 -7.60 -16.55
C PRO A 227 -9.88 -6.67 -15.40
N GLU A 228 -8.99 -5.74 -15.72
CA GLU A 228 -8.42 -4.79 -14.78
C GLU A 228 -8.58 -3.37 -15.34
N ARG A 229 -8.65 -2.38 -14.45
CA ARG A 229 -8.53 -0.97 -14.80
C ARG A 229 -7.25 -0.45 -14.19
N GLU A 230 -6.56 0.43 -14.91
CA GLU A 230 -5.36 1.09 -14.43
C GLU A 230 -5.42 2.62 -14.50
N PHE A 231 -4.61 3.25 -13.68
CA PHE A 231 -4.29 4.67 -13.74
C PHE A 231 -2.85 4.90 -13.29
N MET A 232 -2.27 6.03 -13.68
CA MET A 232 -0.86 6.34 -13.51
C MET A 232 -0.68 7.60 -12.67
N LEU A 233 0.29 7.58 -11.76
CA LEU A 233 0.59 8.69 -10.86
C LEU A 233 2.08 9.04 -10.95
N PRO A 234 2.45 10.33 -11.07
CA PRO A 234 3.84 10.75 -10.98
C PRO A 234 4.37 10.57 -9.56
N MET A 235 5.61 10.11 -9.42
CA MET A 235 6.27 9.93 -8.13
C MET A 235 7.05 11.14 -7.66
N SER A 236 7.38 12.09 -8.54
CA SER A 236 7.91 13.40 -8.16
C SER A 236 6.85 14.21 -7.42
N PHE A 237 7.28 15.12 -6.56
CA PHE A 237 6.37 16.11 -6.01
C PHE A 237 6.09 17.17 -7.08
N PRO A 238 4.81 17.48 -7.39
CA PRO A 238 4.50 18.34 -8.51
C PRO A 238 4.95 19.79 -8.29
N SER A 239 5.36 20.46 -9.36
CA SER A 239 5.67 21.89 -9.30
C SER A 239 4.41 22.74 -9.05
N PRO A 240 4.53 24.00 -8.59
CA PRO A 240 3.38 24.88 -8.40
C PRO A 240 2.52 25.06 -9.66
N ASP A 241 3.15 25.05 -10.85
CA ASP A 241 2.45 25.15 -12.13
C ASP A 241 1.67 23.87 -12.45
N GLU A 242 2.25 22.69 -12.15
CA GLU A 242 1.56 21.41 -12.30
C GLU A 242 0.39 21.26 -11.32
N VAL A 243 0.57 21.70 -10.08
CA VAL A 243 -0.49 21.75 -9.05
C VAL A 243 -1.68 22.55 -9.57
N LYS A 244 -1.43 23.74 -10.14
CA LYS A 244 -2.48 24.58 -10.73
C LYS A 244 -3.11 23.95 -11.96
N ALA A 245 -2.30 23.41 -12.88
CA ALA A 245 -2.77 22.82 -14.13
C ALA A 245 -3.66 21.57 -13.91
N ARG A 246 -3.34 20.76 -12.89
CA ARG A 246 -4.07 19.53 -12.54
C ARG A 246 -5.19 19.74 -11.52
N GLY A 247 -5.35 20.97 -11.02
CA GLY A 247 -6.39 21.32 -10.04
C GLY A 247 -6.19 20.67 -8.68
N TYR A 248 -4.94 20.40 -8.29
CA TYR A 248 -4.63 19.87 -6.96
C TYR A 248 -4.82 20.95 -5.90
N SER A 249 -5.17 20.53 -4.69
CA SER A 249 -5.38 21.44 -3.56
C SER A 249 -4.75 20.90 -2.29
N GLN A 250 -4.31 21.79 -1.41
CA GLN A 250 -3.91 21.38 -0.06
C GLN A 250 -5.17 21.12 0.77
N ALA A 251 -5.21 19.99 1.47
CA ALA A 251 -6.28 19.69 2.41
C ALA A 251 -5.77 18.90 3.61
N GLU A 252 -6.52 18.97 4.69
CA GLU A 252 -6.23 18.20 5.89
C GLU A 252 -6.82 16.79 5.79
N VAL A 253 -6.00 15.79 6.11
CA VAL A 253 -6.43 14.40 6.22
C VAL A 253 -6.18 13.87 7.63
N THR A 254 -7.22 13.27 8.21
CA THR A 254 -7.10 12.54 9.48
C THR A 254 -6.36 11.24 9.22
N HIS A 255 -5.16 11.15 9.79
CA HIS A 255 -4.28 10.00 9.72
C HIS A 255 -3.99 9.49 11.12
N PHE A 256 -4.58 8.34 11.46
CA PHE A 256 -4.50 7.73 12.78
C PHE A 256 -5.01 8.67 13.90
N ARG A 257 -4.11 9.27 14.69
CA ARG A 257 -4.45 10.21 15.78
C ARG A 257 -4.11 11.67 15.44
N SER A 258 -3.63 11.91 14.23
CA SER A 258 -3.13 13.21 13.80
C SER A 258 -3.92 13.70 12.60
N VAL A 259 -4.05 15.01 12.47
CA VAL A 259 -4.53 15.67 11.26
C VAL A 259 -3.29 16.22 10.57
N ILE A 260 -3.11 15.88 9.29
CA ILE A 260 -1.89 16.18 8.55
C ILE A 260 -2.26 16.93 7.27
N PRO A 261 -1.57 18.04 6.95
CA PRO A 261 -1.73 18.70 5.66
C PRO A 261 -1.12 17.82 4.57
N ALA A 262 -1.84 17.66 3.47
CA ALA A 262 -1.37 16.88 2.33
C ALA A 262 -1.98 17.40 1.03
N LEU A 263 -1.29 17.12 -0.08
CA LEU A 263 -1.76 17.46 -1.41
C LEU A 263 -2.86 16.49 -1.83
N ASN A 264 -4.07 17.02 -2.01
CA ASN A 264 -5.23 16.32 -2.55
C ASN A 264 -5.09 16.19 -4.07
N MET A 265 -4.98 14.94 -4.53
CA MET A 265 -4.80 14.54 -5.93
C MET A 265 -6.00 13.73 -6.43
N GLY A 266 -7.21 13.99 -5.92
CA GLY A 266 -8.43 13.25 -6.28
C GLY A 266 -8.78 13.29 -7.77
N SER A 267 -8.33 14.31 -8.51
CA SER A 267 -8.52 14.42 -9.96
C SER A 267 -7.84 13.31 -10.77
N GLU A 268 -6.85 12.62 -10.19
CA GLU A 268 -6.15 11.50 -10.84
C GLU A 268 -6.89 10.16 -10.65
N LEU A 269 -7.91 10.10 -9.79
CA LEU A 269 -8.59 8.84 -9.48
C LEU A 269 -9.70 8.54 -10.48
N PRO A 270 -9.72 7.32 -11.05
CA PRO A 270 -10.87 6.88 -11.83
C PRO A 270 -12.06 6.60 -10.89
N THR A 271 -13.26 6.98 -11.33
CA THR A 271 -14.55 6.73 -10.65
C THR A 271 -14.72 5.25 -10.28
N GLU A 272 -14.25 4.35 -11.14
CA GLU A 272 -14.32 2.90 -10.97
C GLU A 272 -13.58 2.40 -9.73
N LEU A 273 -12.52 3.09 -9.28
CA LEU A 273 -11.80 2.71 -8.07
C LEU A 273 -12.69 2.89 -6.83
N ALA A 274 -13.45 3.98 -6.76
CA ALA A 274 -14.38 4.20 -5.65
C ALA A 274 -15.45 3.11 -5.61
N LEU A 275 -16.03 2.78 -6.77
CA LEU A 275 -17.04 1.74 -6.89
C LEU A 275 -16.47 0.36 -6.52
N TYR A 276 -15.26 0.03 -6.97
CA TYR A 276 -14.57 -1.21 -6.61
C TYR A 276 -14.36 -1.34 -5.08
N LEU A 277 -14.06 -0.23 -4.41
CA LEU A 277 -13.88 -0.18 -2.97
C LEU A 277 -15.21 -0.07 -2.19
N GLY A 278 -16.35 -0.08 -2.88
CA GLY A 278 -17.68 0.04 -2.25
C GLY A 278 -18.00 1.45 -1.75
N LEU A 279 -17.44 2.48 -2.38
CA LEU A 279 -17.58 3.89 -2.03
C LEU A 279 -18.28 4.68 -3.14
N GLU A 280 -18.93 5.78 -2.75
CA GLU A 280 -19.37 6.80 -3.70
C GLU A 280 -18.15 7.53 -4.30
N PRO A 281 -18.14 7.83 -5.61
CA PRO A 281 -17.02 8.50 -6.26
C PRO A 281 -16.58 9.80 -5.60
N GLN A 282 -17.52 10.62 -5.13
CA GLN A 282 -17.21 11.91 -4.48
C GLN A 282 -16.61 11.75 -3.09
N LYS A 283 -16.72 10.55 -2.49
CA LYS A 283 -16.20 10.26 -1.16
C LYS A 283 -14.81 9.65 -1.18
N LEU A 284 -14.20 9.39 -2.33
CA LEU A 284 -12.83 8.87 -2.42
C LEU A 284 -11.88 9.95 -2.91
N THR A 285 -10.72 10.06 -2.27
CA THR A 285 -9.61 10.86 -2.81
C THR A 285 -8.26 10.20 -2.57
N LEU A 286 -7.23 10.74 -3.23
CA LEU A 286 -5.83 10.41 -3.09
C LEU A 286 -5.10 11.58 -2.44
N PHE A 287 -4.24 11.27 -1.47
CA PHE A 287 -3.35 12.24 -0.86
C PHE A 287 -1.89 11.86 -1.08
N ARG A 288 -1.06 12.86 -1.31
CA ARG A 288 0.40 12.79 -1.31
C ARG A 288 0.95 13.73 -0.23
N LEU A 289 1.90 13.27 0.56
CA LEU A 289 2.54 14.12 1.56
C LEU A 289 3.57 15.03 0.88
N ASP A 290 3.66 16.28 1.35
CA ASP A 290 4.72 17.20 0.94
C ASP A 290 6.06 16.79 1.59
N PRO A 291 7.13 16.56 0.81
CA PRO A 291 8.47 16.30 1.33
C PRO A 291 8.98 17.35 2.33
N ALA A 292 8.51 18.60 2.24
CA ALA A 292 8.86 19.67 3.16
C ALA A 292 8.05 19.65 4.47
N GLN A 293 6.95 18.89 4.52
CA GLN A 293 6.06 18.77 5.68
C GLN A 293 5.96 17.34 6.20
N ARG A 294 7.09 16.62 6.17
CA ARG A 294 7.18 15.27 6.74
C ARG A 294 6.93 15.27 8.23
N ARG A 295 6.45 14.13 8.72
CA ARG A 295 6.08 13.98 10.13
C ARG A 295 7.28 13.47 10.90
N GLN A 296 7.66 14.20 11.93
CA GLN A 296 8.74 13.78 12.82
C GLN A 296 8.26 12.66 13.74
N VAL A 297 9.14 11.69 13.99
CA VAL A 297 8.88 10.54 14.87
C VAL A 297 9.49 10.79 16.23
N PHE A 298 8.68 10.64 17.28
CA PHE A 298 9.07 10.79 18.67
C PHE A 298 8.77 9.51 19.47
N GLY A 299 9.13 9.48 20.75
CA GLY A 299 8.90 8.34 21.64
C GLY A 299 10.15 7.50 21.77
N SER A 300 10.10 6.24 21.33
CA SER A 300 11.23 5.30 21.39
C SER A 300 12.23 5.46 20.24
N ALA A 301 12.01 6.40 19.32
CA ALA A 301 12.94 6.70 18.24
C ALA A 301 14.27 7.25 18.79
N PRO A 302 15.40 7.04 18.09
CA PRO A 302 16.67 7.61 18.49
C PRO A 302 16.58 9.14 18.47
N THR A 303 17.21 9.76 19.45
CA THR A 303 17.29 11.22 19.57
C THR A 303 18.27 11.80 18.54
N LEU A 304 18.20 13.12 18.32
CA LEU A 304 19.04 13.84 17.37
C LEU A 304 20.55 13.64 17.63
N ASP A 305 20.98 13.54 18.89
CA ASP A 305 22.37 13.30 19.28
C ASP A 305 22.87 11.88 18.96
N VAL A 306 21.95 10.91 19.00
CA VAL A 306 22.24 9.51 18.67
C VAL A 306 22.26 9.33 17.16
N ALA A 307 21.19 9.73 16.47
CA ALA A 307 21.01 9.49 15.04
C ALA A 307 21.74 10.51 14.15
N GLY A 308 22.06 11.70 14.65
CA GLY A 308 22.57 12.82 13.84
C GLY A 308 21.49 13.54 13.02
N TYR A 309 20.26 13.06 13.04
CA TYR A 309 19.09 13.66 12.40
C TYR A 309 17.81 13.34 13.19
N GLN A 310 16.71 14.06 12.93
CA GLN A 310 15.40 13.73 13.50
C GLN A 310 14.70 12.74 12.56
N PRO A 311 14.34 11.51 13.00
CA PRO A 311 13.61 10.58 12.15
C PRO A 311 12.26 11.14 11.67
N GLU A 312 11.96 10.89 10.41
CA GLU A 312 10.77 11.40 9.72
C GLU A 312 10.00 10.27 9.04
N ILE A 313 8.73 10.49 8.73
CA ILE A 313 7.88 9.56 7.99
C ILE A 313 6.90 10.28 7.06
N ASP A 314 6.50 9.57 6.01
CA ASP A 314 5.39 9.93 5.12
C ASP A 314 4.06 9.42 5.72
N PHE A 315 3.31 8.52 5.06
CA PHE A 315 2.08 7.92 5.58
C PHE A 315 2.28 6.58 6.35
N GLN A 316 3.48 6.30 6.84
CA GLN A 316 3.77 5.23 7.82
C GLN A 316 2.89 5.40 9.07
N ASP A 317 2.59 4.32 9.80
CA ASP A 317 1.74 4.46 10.99
C ASP A 317 2.47 5.15 12.16
N ALA A 318 3.76 4.86 12.35
CA ALA A 318 4.53 5.35 13.50
C ALA A 318 6.04 5.51 13.25
N TYR A 319 6.69 4.54 12.59
CA TYR A 319 8.14 4.55 12.39
C TYR A 319 8.52 4.30 10.92
N PRO A 320 9.75 4.68 10.50
CA PRO A 320 10.24 4.54 9.13
C PRO A 320 10.18 3.12 8.56
N LEU A 321 10.55 2.12 9.37
CA LEU A 321 10.74 0.75 8.93
C LEU A 321 10.10 -0.24 9.90
N HIS A 322 9.59 -1.34 9.34
CA HIS A 322 9.10 -2.48 10.09
C HIS A 322 9.87 -3.76 9.68
N LEU A 323 10.51 -4.40 10.66
CA LEU A 323 11.25 -5.65 10.53
C LEU A 323 10.42 -6.84 11.02
N LEU A 324 10.51 -7.97 10.33
CA LEU A 324 9.85 -9.20 10.70
C LEU A 324 10.76 -10.43 10.51
N ASN A 325 10.79 -11.31 11.49
CA ASN A 325 11.49 -12.59 11.39
C ASN A 325 10.53 -13.69 10.93
N LEU A 326 10.90 -14.45 9.89
CA LEU A 326 10.09 -15.54 9.36
C LEU A 326 9.89 -16.67 10.39
N SER A 327 10.89 -16.96 11.21
CA SER A 327 10.77 -17.99 12.26
C SER A 327 9.70 -17.62 13.28
N SER A 328 9.61 -16.34 13.64
CA SER A 328 8.53 -15.82 14.49
C SER A 328 7.15 -16.01 13.85
N VAL A 329 7.03 -15.80 12.53
CA VAL A 329 5.76 -15.98 11.79
C VAL A 329 5.32 -17.44 11.85
N ARG A 330 6.25 -18.38 11.64
CA ARG A 330 5.98 -19.83 11.74
C ARG A 330 5.62 -20.25 13.16
N ALA A 331 6.29 -19.69 14.16
CA ALA A 331 6.00 -19.92 15.57
C ALA A 331 4.62 -19.39 15.99
N LEU A 332 4.15 -18.30 15.37
CA LEU A 332 2.78 -17.82 15.55
C LEU A 332 1.78 -18.70 14.78
N GLU A 333 2.12 -19.10 13.54
CA GLU A 333 1.29 -19.99 12.71
C GLU A 333 0.98 -21.31 13.43
N SER A 334 1.96 -21.90 14.12
CA SER A 334 1.78 -23.17 14.87
C SER A 334 0.78 -23.06 16.03
N LYS A 335 0.49 -21.83 16.48
CA LYS A 335 -0.46 -21.53 17.57
C LYS A 335 -1.85 -21.15 17.05
N ILE A 336 -2.02 -20.97 15.74
CA ILE A 336 -3.30 -20.63 15.10
C ILE A 336 -4.08 -21.90 14.82
N ARG A 337 -5.37 -21.90 15.18
CA ARG A 337 -6.30 -22.94 14.75
C ARG A 337 -6.63 -22.71 13.27
N ARG A 338 -6.18 -23.62 12.41
CA ARG A 338 -6.46 -23.59 10.97
C ARG A 338 -7.95 -23.82 10.70
N ASP A 339 -8.45 -23.15 9.68
CA ASP A 339 -9.79 -23.35 9.12
C ASP A 339 -9.80 -23.07 7.61
N ALA A 340 -10.98 -23.02 7.00
CA ALA A 340 -11.13 -22.81 5.56
C ALA A 340 -10.64 -21.42 5.08
N ASP A 341 -10.59 -20.43 5.96
CA ASP A 341 -10.22 -19.05 5.64
C ASP A 341 -8.73 -18.76 5.96
N ILE A 342 -8.06 -19.64 6.72
CA ILE A 342 -6.62 -19.56 7.03
C ILE A 342 -5.94 -20.93 7.03
N ASP A 343 -5.47 -21.35 5.86
CA ASP A 343 -4.63 -22.55 5.73
C ASP A 343 -3.19 -22.28 6.18
N ARG A 344 -2.58 -21.21 5.66
CA ARG A 344 -1.22 -20.76 5.96
C ARG A 344 -1.17 -19.29 6.35
N LEU A 345 -0.28 -18.95 7.29
CA LEU A 345 -0.06 -17.57 7.71
C LEU A 345 1.00 -16.89 6.84
N ASP A 346 0.54 -16.11 5.86
CA ASP A 346 1.42 -15.30 5.00
C ASP A 346 2.05 -14.13 5.79
N CYS A 347 3.38 -14.02 5.77
CA CYS A 347 4.12 -12.96 6.44
C CYS A 347 3.75 -11.54 5.95
N ARG A 348 3.26 -11.40 4.71
CA ARG A 348 2.83 -10.12 4.12
C ARG A 348 1.62 -9.52 4.85
N ARG A 349 0.85 -10.31 5.60
CA ARG A 349 -0.22 -9.84 6.51
C ARG A 349 0.30 -8.81 7.52
N PHE A 350 1.57 -8.90 7.88
CA PHE A 350 2.20 -8.00 8.84
C PHE A 350 2.75 -6.71 8.23
N ARG A 351 2.78 -6.62 6.89
CA ARG A 351 3.31 -5.50 6.11
C ARG A 351 4.73 -5.04 6.52
N PRO A 352 5.70 -5.96 6.62
CA PRO A 352 7.09 -5.60 6.88
C PRO A 352 7.72 -4.88 5.70
N ASN A 353 8.71 -4.04 5.98
CA ASN A 353 9.64 -3.51 4.97
C ASN A 353 10.85 -4.43 4.82
N ILE A 354 11.29 -5.05 5.91
CA ILE A 354 12.45 -5.95 5.94
C ILE A 354 11.99 -7.27 6.56
N ILE A 355 12.26 -8.37 5.87
CA ILE A 355 12.03 -9.72 6.38
C ILE A 355 13.39 -10.40 6.54
N VAL A 356 13.63 -10.98 7.71
CA VAL A 356 14.85 -11.74 8.02
C VAL A 356 14.56 -13.21 8.26
N SER A 357 15.58 -14.05 8.06
CA SER A 357 15.52 -15.50 8.25
C SER A 357 16.86 -16.02 8.77
N GLY A 358 16.92 -17.30 9.16
CA GLY A 358 18.12 -17.91 9.73
C GLY A 358 18.31 -17.61 11.23
N LEU A 359 17.22 -17.24 11.92
CA LEU A 359 17.21 -16.85 13.32
C LEU A 359 16.19 -17.69 14.10
N PRO A 360 16.38 -17.88 15.43
CA PRO A 360 15.37 -18.48 16.30
C PRO A 360 14.03 -17.71 16.28
N GLU A 361 12.96 -18.36 16.73
CA GLU A 361 11.68 -17.66 16.92
C GLU A 361 11.83 -16.49 17.89
N TYR A 362 11.28 -15.33 17.50
CA TYR A 362 11.24 -14.11 18.31
C TYR A 362 12.61 -13.55 18.72
N ASP A 363 13.71 -13.99 18.08
CA ASP A 363 15.05 -13.49 18.39
C ASP A 363 15.16 -11.96 18.27
N GLU A 364 14.35 -11.35 17.41
CA GLU A 364 14.31 -9.91 17.18
C GLU A 364 13.73 -9.06 18.33
N ASP A 365 13.03 -9.68 19.30
CA ASP A 365 12.23 -8.98 20.31
C ASP A 365 13.03 -8.14 21.32
N ASP A 366 14.34 -8.35 21.39
CA ASP A 366 15.26 -7.66 22.30
C ASP A 366 16.40 -6.92 21.57
N TRP A 367 16.37 -6.84 20.25
CA TRP A 367 17.41 -6.13 19.51
C TRP A 367 17.31 -4.64 19.76
N ARG A 368 18.41 -3.98 20.12
CA ARG A 368 18.48 -2.51 20.25
C ARG A 368 19.23 -1.85 19.10
N SER A 369 20.21 -2.54 18.53
CA SER A 369 20.88 -2.08 17.32
C SER A 369 21.27 -3.27 16.47
N VAL A 370 21.03 -3.14 15.16
CA VAL A 370 21.33 -4.15 14.17
C VAL A 370 22.06 -3.53 12.99
N GLN A 371 23.02 -4.27 12.45
CA GLN A 371 23.74 -3.93 11.24
C GLN A 371 23.46 -5.00 10.18
N PHE A 372 23.15 -4.56 8.96
CA PHE A 372 23.14 -5.43 7.80
C PHE A 372 24.45 -5.27 7.05
N LYS A 373 25.17 -6.38 6.86
CA LYS A 373 26.48 -6.39 6.18
C LYS A 373 26.39 -6.93 4.77
N ALA A 374 27.03 -6.25 3.83
CA ALA A 374 27.15 -6.72 2.46
C ALA A 374 28.18 -7.87 2.37
N ALA A 375 27.93 -8.84 1.49
CA ALA A 375 28.85 -9.95 1.26
C ALA A 375 30.22 -9.52 0.68
N SER A 376 30.31 -8.30 0.10
CA SER A 376 31.53 -7.71 -0.45
C SER A 376 32.60 -7.42 0.61
N GLY A 377 32.23 -7.37 1.90
CA GLY A 377 33.15 -7.12 3.01
C GLY A 377 33.66 -5.68 3.10
N GLN A 378 33.14 -4.74 2.30
CA GLN A 378 33.46 -3.32 2.41
C GLN A 378 32.55 -2.67 3.45
N ASP A 379 33.13 -2.02 4.46
CA ASP A 379 32.38 -1.38 5.55
C ASP A 379 31.45 -0.25 5.06
N ALA A 380 31.77 0.37 3.92
CA ALA A 380 30.95 1.42 3.30
C ALA A 380 29.58 0.93 2.81
N ASP A 381 29.42 -0.38 2.58
CA ASP A 381 28.17 -0.99 2.13
C ASP A 381 27.28 -1.46 3.30
N ASN A 382 27.74 -1.31 4.54
CA ASN A 382 26.99 -1.74 5.71
C ASN A 382 25.90 -0.70 6.06
N SER A 383 24.71 -1.19 6.43
CA SER A 383 23.61 -0.34 6.87
C SER A 383 23.32 -0.57 8.35
N LEU A 384 23.29 0.50 9.14
CA LEU A 384 23.08 0.46 10.59
C LEU A 384 21.67 0.92 10.94
N PHE A 385 21.09 0.33 11.98
CA PHE A 385 19.74 0.67 12.43
C PHE A 385 19.65 0.72 13.95
N ASP A 386 18.83 1.67 14.42
CA ASP A 386 18.25 1.65 15.74
C ASP A 386 16.97 0.81 15.68
N VAL A 387 16.85 -0.12 16.63
CA VAL A 387 15.64 -0.89 16.82
C VAL A 387 14.88 -0.25 17.97
N SER A 388 13.88 0.54 17.62
CA SER A 388 13.27 1.51 18.51
C SER A 388 12.29 0.83 19.47
N CYS A 389 11.33 0.05 18.94
CA CYS A 389 10.32 -0.61 19.77
C CYS A 389 9.65 -1.81 19.11
N ARG A 390 8.90 -2.58 19.91
CA ARG A 390 8.08 -3.69 19.40
C ARG A 390 6.89 -3.18 18.61
N THR A 391 6.53 -3.87 17.54
CA THR A 391 5.38 -3.49 16.72
C THR A 391 4.09 -4.05 17.32
N VAL A 392 3.34 -3.18 17.98
CA VAL A 392 2.00 -3.48 18.48
C VAL A 392 1.04 -3.73 17.32
N ARG A 393 0.39 -4.89 17.31
CA ARG A 393 -0.49 -5.30 16.22
C ARG A 393 -1.93 -4.89 16.49
N CYS A 394 -2.55 -4.36 15.44
CA CYS A 394 -3.99 -4.18 15.35
C CYS A 394 -4.62 -5.35 14.58
N LYS A 395 -5.93 -5.29 14.28
CA LYS A 395 -6.65 -6.30 13.48
C LYS A 395 -6.32 -6.29 11.98
N LEU A 396 -5.30 -5.54 11.53
CA LEU A 396 -4.92 -5.49 10.12
C LEU A 396 -4.43 -6.85 9.57
N PRO A 397 -3.60 -7.64 10.30
CA PRO A 397 -3.11 -8.93 9.81
C PRO A 397 -4.19 -9.98 9.54
N ASN A 398 -5.43 -9.74 10.00
CA ASN A 398 -6.57 -10.59 9.67
C ASN A 398 -6.93 -10.54 8.18
N VAL A 399 -6.54 -9.48 7.47
CA VAL A 399 -6.77 -9.38 6.02
C VAL A 399 -5.74 -10.24 5.29
N ASP A 400 -6.24 -11.16 4.47
CA ASP A 400 -5.41 -11.91 3.53
C ASP A 400 -4.94 -11.00 2.39
N PRO A 401 -3.63 -10.85 2.16
CA PRO A 401 -3.11 -9.97 1.12
C PRO A 401 -3.37 -10.47 -0.30
N ALA A 402 -3.58 -11.78 -0.50
CA ALA A 402 -3.87 -12.36 -1.81
C ALA A 402 -5.35 -12.28 -2.17
N THR A 403 -6.26 -12.48 -1.21
CA THR A 403 -7.71 -12.49 -1.48
C THR A 403 -8.43 -11.20 -1.11
N GLY A 404 -7.82 -10.36 -0.27
CA GLY A 404 -8.46 -9.16 0.28
C GLY A 404 -9.63 -9.50 1.22
N ILE A 405 -9.74 -10.74 1.68
CA ILE A 405 -10.77 -11.19 2.62
C ILE A 405 -10.23 -11.12 4.04
N ARG A 406 -11.05 -10.60 4.96
CA ARG A 406 -10.71 -10.46 6.36
C ARG A 406 -11.20 -11.67 7.15
N HIS A 407 -10.26 -12.40 7.74
CA HIS A 407 -10.57 -13.43 8.71
C HIS A 407 -11.16 -12.81 10.00
N LYS A 408 -12.23 -13.41 10.54
CA LYS A 408 -13.01 -12.80 11.64
C LYS A 408 -12.21 -12.67 12.94
N VAL A 409 -11.35 -13.64 13.22
CA VAL A 409 -10.68 -13.81 14.54
C VAL A 409 -9.16 -13.77 14.39
N GLU A 410 -8.59 -14.70 13.65
CA GLU A 410 -7.14 -14.85 13.45
C GLU A 410 -6.52 -13.88 12.43
N PRO A 411 -5.23 -13.54 12.57
CA PRO A 411 -4.31 -13.93 13.65
C PRO A 411 -4.35 -13.00 14.88
N ASP A 412 -5.25 -12.00 14.94
CA ASP A 412 -5.37 -11.06 16.09
C ASP A 412 -5.59 -11.79 17.42
N HIS A 413 -6.35 -12.87 17.43
CA HIS A 413 -6.56 -13.68 18.63
C HIS A 413 -5.27 -14.36 19.10
N ALA A 414 -4.58 -15.12 18.23
CA ALA A 414 -3.31 -15.75 18.58
C ALA A 414 -2.25 -14.72 19.02
N LEU A 415 -2.19 -13.56 18.35
CA LEU A 415 -1.30 -12.46 18.74
C LEU A 415 -1.58 -11.97 20.16
N ARG A 416 -2.83 -11.72 20.52
CA ARG A 416 -3.15 -11.23 21.87
C ARG A 416 -2.92 -12.29 22.93
N HIS A 417 -3.19 -13.55 22.62
CA HIS A 417 -3.08 -14.62 23.60
C HIS A 417 -1.62 -15.02 23.87
N TYR A 418 -0.79 -15.10 22.82
CA TYR A 418 0.58 -15.61 22.92
C TYR A 418 1.66 -14.55 22.82
N ARG A 419 1.31 -13.32 22.41
CA ARG A 419 2.28 -12.24 22.12
C ARG A 419 1.96 -10.94 22.84
N GLU A 420 1.21 -10.97 23.93
CA GLU A 420 1.09 -9.84 24.87
C GLU A 420 2.36 -9.75 25.73
N ILE A 421 3.45 -9.27 25.14
CA ILE A 421 4.80 -9.26 25.75
C ILE A 421 5.30 -7.85 26.09
N ASP A 422 4.54 -6.81 25.75
CA ASP A 422 4.97 -5.42 25.93
C ASP A 422 4.11 -4.73 27.00
N ALA A 423 4.75 -4.39 28.12
CA ALA A 423 4.08 -3.71 29.24
C ALA A 423 3.54 -2.32 28.86
N GLY A 424 4.11 -1.67 27.83
CA GLY A 424 3.61 -0.39 27.31
C GLY A 424 2.29 -0.53 26.56
N ALA A 425 1.92 -1.73 26.11
CA ALA A 425 0.71 -1.96 25.31
C ALA A 425 -0.11 -3.14 25.86
N PRO A 426 -0.70 -3.02 27.06
CA PRO A 426 -1.45 -4.11 27.68
C PRO A 426 -2.62 -4.55 26.79
N LYS A 427 -2.90 -5.86 26.78
CA LYS A 427 -3.94 -6.53 25.98
C LYS A 427 -3.73 -6.47 24.47
N LYS A 428 -2.51 -6.17 24.02
CA LYS A 428 -2.13 -6.14 22.60
C LYS A 428 -1.01 -7.12 22.30
N GLY A 429 -1.16 -7.83 21.19
CA GLY A 429 -0.10 -8.69 20.67
C GLY A 429 0.98 -7.89 19.95
N CYS A 430 2.24 -8.29 20.09
CA CYS A 430 3.40 -7.71 19.41
C CYS A 430 3.99 -8.69 18.39
N MET A 431 4.35 -8.16 17.21
CA MET A 431 4.96 -8.96 16.16
C MET A 431 5.79 -8.08 15.22
N GLY A 432 7.09 -8.37 15.13
CA GLY A 432 8.06 -7.56 14.41
C GLY A 432 8.50 -6.31 15.19
N MET A 433 9.51 -5.62 14.66
CA MET A 433 10.16 -4.48 15.32
C MET A 433 10.06 -3.23 14.46
N GLN A 434 9.87 -2.08 15.09
CA GLN A 434 9.95 -0.77 14.46
C GLN A 434 11.40 -0.29 14.51
N MET A 435 11.87 0.27 13.39
CA MET A 435 13.27 0.66 13.23
C MET A 435 13.42 2.04 12.61
N CYS A 436 14.53 2.69 12.97
CA CYS A 436 15.02 3.91 12.34
C CYS A 436 16.41 3.63 11.75
N PRO A 437 16.69 4.06 10.50
CA PRO A 437 18.03 3.97 9.96
C PRO A 437 19.01 4.86 10.74
N LEU A 438 20.28 4.46 10.77
CA LEU A 438 21.36 5.25 11.32
C LEU A 438 22.41 5.45 10.23
N PHE A 439 22.94 6.66 10.15
CA PHE A 439 23.93 7.03 9.15
C PHE A 439 25.23 7.46 9.82
N PRO A 440 26.38 7.35 9.11
CA PRO A 440 27.63 7.89 9.60
C PRO A 440 27.51 9.40 9.91
N LYS A 441 28.04 9.82 11.06
CA LYS A 441 27.88 11.20 11.58
C LYS A 441 28.61 12.26 10.76
N ASP A 442 29.55 11.85 9.92
CA ASP A 442 30.29 12.66 8.96
C ASP A 442 29.46 13.03 7.72
N VAL A 443 28.34 12.35 7.49
CA VAL A 443 27.40 12.68 6.41
C VAL A 443 26.31 13.60 6.96
N VAL A 444 26.12 14.75 6.31
CA VAL A 444 25.13 15.78 6.70
C VAL A 444 23.93 15.71 5.74
N PRO A 445 22.68 15.97 6.20
CA PRO A 445 21.55 16.14 5.28
C PRO A 445 21.90 17.21 4.23
N PRO A 446 21.79 16.95 2.90
CA PRO A 446 20.79 16.11 2.22
C PRO A 446 21.27 14.73 1.75
N HIS A 447 22.51 14.34 2.03
CA HIS A 447 23.13 13.14 1.43
C HIS A 447 23.03 11.88 2.30
N LEU A 448 22.14 11.87 3.29
CA LEU A 448 21.89 10.71 4.15
C LEU A 448 21.20 9.61 3.34
N GLN A 449 21.99 8.76 2.71
CA GLN A 449 21.51 7.59 1.99
C GLN A 449 22.46 6.41 2.16
N SER A 450 21.89 5.21 2.19
CA SER A 450 22.63 3.95 2.04
C SER A 450 21.82 2.98 1.19
N THR A 451 22.37 1.80 0.91
CA THR A 451 21.67 0.75 0.17
C THR A 451 21.52 -0.49 1.03
N ILE A 452 20.35 -1.12 0.96
CA ILE A 452 20.12 -2.46 1.50
C ILE A 452 19.74 -3.42 0.39
N ARG A 453 20.18 -4.68 0.50
CA ARG A 453 19.97 -5.73 -0.50
C ARG A 453 19.52 -7.02 0.15
N VAL A 454 18.71 -7.79 -0.56
CA VAL A 454 18.40 -9.17 -0.17
C VAL A 454 19.71 -9.97 -0.09
N GLY A 455 19.84 -10.80 0.95
CA GLY A 455 21.03 -11.61 1.20
C GLY A 455 22.07 -10.98 2.13
N MET A 456 21.96 -9.70 2.50
CA MET A 456 22.86 -9.09 3.49
C MET A 456 22.79 -9.83 4.84
N GLU A 457 23.94 -10.05 5.47
CA GLU A 457 24.05 -10.74 6.75
C GLU A 457 23.47 -9.89 7.88
N VAL A 458 22.77 -10.51 8.81
CA VAL A 458 22.22 -9.84 10.00
C VAL A 458 23.20 -9.95 11.16
N VAL A 459 23.71 -8.81 11.62
CA VAL A 459 24.61 -8.72 12.77
C VAL A 459 23.95 -7.90 13.88
N VAL A 460 23.59 -8.55 14.98
CA VAL A 460 23.00 -7.90 16.15
C VAL A 460 24.12 -7.28 16.99
N LEU A 461 24.13 -5.96 17.10
CA LEU A 461 25.20 -5.23 17.81
C LEU A 461 24.89 -5.04 19.30
N LYS A 462 23.61 -4.85 19.63
CA LYS A 462 23.17 -4.60 21.00
C LYS A 462 21.81 -5.22 21.24
N ARG A 463 21.63 -5.83 22.42
CA ARG A 463 20.34 -6.33 22.92
C ARG A 463 19.89 -5.56 24.17
N GLY A 464 18.59 -5.56 24.46
CA GLY A 464 17.98 -4.87 25.60
C GLY A 464 16.45 -4.96 25.61
N THR A 465 15.83 -4.45 26.68
CA THR A 465 14.38 -4.46 26.83
C THR A 465 13.74 -3.35 26.00
N HIS A 466 12.52 -3.57 25.47
CA HIS A 466 11.71 -2.54 24.80
C HIS A 466 10.41 -2.22 25.54
N HIS A 467 9.88 -1.04 25.24
CA HIS A 467 8.52 -0.60 25.52
C HIS A 467 7.95 0.01 24.22
N ALA A 468 6.75 -0.41 23.82
CA ALA A 468 6.16 -0.05 22.53
C ALA A 468 5.57 1.38 22.44
N LEU A 469 5.44 2.06 23.58
CA LEU A 469 4.85 3.40 23.72
C LEU A 469 5.77 4.31 24.51
#